data_AF-A0A7S2CV45-F1
#
_entry.id   AF-A0A7S2CV45-F1
#
_cell.length_a   1.000
_cell.length_b   1.000
_cell.length_c   1.000
_cell.angle_alpha   90.00
_cell.angle_beta   90.00
_cell.angle_gamma   90.00
#
_symmetry.space_group_name_H-M   'P 1'
#
loop_
_entity.id
_entity.type
_entity.pdbx_description
1 polymer ?
#
loop_
_entity_poly.entity_id
_entity_poly.type
_entity_poly.pdbx_seq_one_letter_code
_entity_poly.pdbx_strand_id
1 'polypeptide(L)'
;HAPAYWEASRTGMELAGHTDFYDVASDGEEYHNLVQHFRSTMDLGPGVNDKGDTMDRPFPNTRVFKITRVENMSLWQSYAARKQSMASRAAAEGHNWPEGYGLEQQLFHASPAWADICAMGFNRSFAGKNACKFGKGCYFARDASYSADPKYCVPDEEDVARILVCRVLTGEFCLGVDESPVAGPP
;
A
#
# COMPACT_ATOMS: atom_id res chain seq x y z
N HIS A 1 -1.19 -15.35 16.32
CA HIS A 1 -1.69 -14.33 17.26
C HIS A 1 -1.84 -13.01 16.52
N ALA A 2 -2.82 -12.19 16.93
CA ALA A 2 -2.92 -10.82 16.44
C ALA A 2 -1.65 -10.03 16.83
N PRO A 3 -1.27 -8.97 16.10
CA PRO A 3 -0.30 -8.01 16.60
C PRO A 3 -0.78 -7.37 17.90
N ALA A 4 0.13 -7.13 18.85
CA ALA A 4 -0.20 -6.52 20.14
C ALA A 4 -0.93 -5.16 20.00
N TYR A 5 -0.64 -4.40 18.93
CA TYR A 5 -1.28 -3.12 18.67
C TYR A 5 -2.76 -3.23 18.21
N TRP A 6 -3.22 -4.40 17.77
CA TRP A 6 -4.64 -4.65 17.50
C TRP A 6 -5.43 -4.79 18.80
N GLU A 7 -4.88 -5.55 19.75
CA GLU A 7 -5.54 -5.87 21.02
C GLU A 7 -5.80 -4.63 21.89
N ALA A 8 -4.92 -3.63 21.84
CA ALA A 8 -5.07 -2.35 22.57
C ALA A 8 -6.29 -1.51 22.13
N SER A 9 -6.87 -1.79 20.97
CA SER A 9 -8.00 -1.03 20.39
C SER A 9 -9.36 -1.73 20.49
N ARG A 10 -9.41 -2.97 21.00
CA ARG A 10 -10.63 -3.79 21.06
C ARG A 10 -11.55 -3.36 22.21
N THR A 11 -12.29 -2.28 22.02
CA THR A 11 -13.53 -2.04 22.76
C THR A 11 -14.70 -2.60 21.94
N GLY A 12 -14.95 -3.91 21.98
CA GLY A 12 -16.12 -4.48 21.28
C GLY A 12 -16.04 -5.96 20.95
N MET A 13 -17.22 -6.60 20.97
CA MET A 13 -17.48 -8.02 20.73
C MET A 13 -17.11 -8.44 19.30
N GLU A 14 -16.54 -9.65 19.19
CA GLU A 14 -16.20 -10.31 17.92
C GLU A 14 -17.47 -10.49 17.08
N LEU A 15 -17.65 -9.63 16.08
CA LEU A 15 -18.73 -9.74 15.11
C LEU A 15 -18.27 -10.69 14.01
N ALA A 16 -19.15 -11.61 13.62
CA ALA A 16 -18.92 -12.50 12.50
C ALA A 16 -18.76 -11.68 11.21
N GLY A 17 -17.50 -11.44 10.84
CA GLY A 17 -17.05 -10.74 9.64
C GLY A 17 -15.52 -10.87 9.58
N HIS A 18 -14.95 -11.10 8.40
CA HIS A 18 -13.50 -11.38 8.31
C HIS A 18 -12.62 -10.12 8.38
N THR A 19 -13.20 -8.92 8.29
CA THR A 19 -12.47 -7.64 8.21
C THR A 19 -13.18 -6.57 9.04
N ASP A 20 -12.46 -6.02 10.01
CA ASP A 20 -12.90 -4.89 10.83
C ASP A 20 -12.11 -3.63 10.49
N PHE A 21 -12.73 -2.48 10.75
CA PHE A 21 -12.19 -1.16 10.48
C PHE A 21 -12.17 -0.35 11.78
N TYR A 22 -10.98 -0.04 12.29
CA TYR A 22 -10.81 0.69 13.54
C TYR A 22 -10.23 2.07 13.29
N ASP A 23 -10.85 3.09 13.87
CA ASP A 23 -10.35 4.45 13.77
C ASP A 23 -9.04 4.58 14.56
N VAL A 24 -8.00 5.05 13.90
CA VAL A 24 -6.72 5.32 14.55
C VAL A 24 -6.84 6.67 15.25
N ALA A 25 -6.64 6.68 16.56
CA ALA A 25 -6.77 7.88 17.39
C ALA A 25 -5.80 8.98 16.91
N SER A 26 -6.33 10.18 16.64
CA SER A 26 -5.57 11.27 16.03
C SER A 26 -4.46 11.84 16.91
N ASP A 27 -4.54 11.59 18.22
CA ASP A 27 -3.53 11.95 19.23
C ASP A 27 -2.47 10.85 19.44
N GLY A 28 -2.66 9.66 18.85
CA GLY A 28 -1.77 8.51 18.98
C GLY A 28 -0.54 8.57 18.07
N GLU A 29 0.52 7.85 18.47
CA GLU A 29 1.78 7.78 17.71
C GLU A 29 1.59 7.18 16.30
N GLU A 30 0.76 6.14 16.17
CA GLU A 30 0.44 5.51 14.88
C GLU A 30 -0.10 6.53 13.86
N TYR A 31 -1.05 7.38 14.29
CA TYR A 31 -1.63 8.41 13.44
C TYR A 31 -0.57 9.43 13.00
N HIS A 32 0.23 9.95 13.95
CA HIS A 32 1.27 10.94 13.65
C HIS A 32 2.32 10.40 12.68
N ASN A 33 2.79 9.16 12.88
CA ASN A 33 3.77 8.52 12.02
C ASN A 33 3.23 8.34 10.59
N LEU A 34 1.97 7.90 10.44
CA LEU A 34 1.33 7.73 9.14
C LEU A 34 1.11 9.07 8.42
N VAL A 35 0.63 10.09 9.14
CA VAL A 35 0.43 11.44 8.58
C VAL A 35 1.76 12.05 8.17
N GLN A 36 2.81 11.91 8.98
CA GLN A 36 4.14 12.42 8.65
C GLN A 36 4.70 11.73 7.39
N HIS A 37 4.59 10.41 7.30
CA HIS A 37 5.03 9.64 6.13
C HIS A 37 4.25 9.98 4.86
N PHE A 38 2.93 10.17 4.99
CA PHE A 38 2.09 10.64 3.89
C PHE A 38 2.55 12.03 3.42
N ARG A 39 2.63 13.02 4.34
CA ARG A 39 3.01 14.40 4.00
C ARG A 39 4.41 14.50 3.39
N SER A 40 5.38 13.77 3.91
CA SER A 40 6.76 13.82 3.40
C SER A 40 6.91 13.25 1.97
N THR A 41 5.89 12.55 1.46
CA THR A 41 5.88 11.93 0.13
C THR A 41 4.81 12.51 -0.81
N MET A 42 4.10 13.57 -0.39
CA MET A 42 3.08 14.26 -1.17
C MET A 42 3.62 15.45 -1.98
N ASP A 43 4.69 16.11 -1.53
CA ASP A 43 5.23 17.31 -2.18
C ASP A 43 6.69 17.08 -2.61
N LEU A 44 6.86 16.30 -3.68
CA LEU A 44 8.18 15.92 -4.19
C LEU A 44 8.63 16.75 -5.40
N GLY A 45 7.87 17.80 -5.76
CA GLY A 45 8.08 18.55 -6.99
C GLY A 45 7.73 17.75 -8.26
N PRO A 46 8.02 18.29 -9.45
CA PRO A 46 7.72 17.63 -10.71
C PRO A 46 8.50 16.31 -10.84
N GLY A 47 7.85 15.28 -11.38
CA GLY A 47 8.55 14.05 -11.72
C GLY A 47 7.75 13.20 -12.70
N VAL A 48 8.40 12.19 -13.30
CA VAL A 48 7.76 11.36 -14.33
C VAL A 48 7.01 10.17 -13.76
N ASN A 49 5.87 9.80 -14.35
CA ASN A 49 5.17 8.56 -14.02
C ASN A 49 5.78 7.35 -14.75
N ASP A 50 5.20 6.17 -14.54
CA ASP A 50 5.60 4.95 -15.24
C ASP A 50 5.49 5.09 -16.77
N LYS A 51 4.58 5.90 -17.30
CA LYS A 51 4.44 6.16 -18.74
C LYS A 51 5.40 7.22 -19.30
N GLY A 52 6.19 7.89 -18.45
CA GLY A 52 7.08 8.98 -18.85
C GLY A 52 6.41 10.35 -18.89
N ASP A 53 5.14 10.45 -18.49
CA ASP A 53 4.44 11.75 -18.43
C ASP A 53 4.96 12.54 -17.23
N THR A 54 5.18 13.85 -17.43
CA THR A 54 5.45 14.77 -16.32
C THR A 54 4.22 14.86 -15.44
N MET A 55 4.32 14.33 -14.23
CA MET A 55 3.34 14.59 -13.18
C MET A 55 3.72 15.91 -12.52
N ASP A 56 2.81 16.88 -12.61
CA ASP A 56 2.84 18.02 -11.70
C ASP A 56 2.34 17.48 -10.35
N ARG A 57 3.27 17.23 -9.42
CA ARG A 57 2.96 16.59 -8.12
C ARG A 57 2.73 17.56 -6.95
N PRO A 58 2.39 18.86 -7.10
CA PRO A 58 2.03 19.64 -5.94
C PRO A 58 0.60 19.25 -5.54
N PHE A 59 0.50 18.44 -4.48
CA PHE A 59 -0.72 18.32 -3.68
C PHE A 59 -0.58 19.09 -2.34
N PRO A 60 -0.24 20.39 -2.36
CA PRO A 60 0.23 21.13 -1.17
C PRO A 60 -0.85 21.30 -0.10
N ASN A 61 -2.12 21.03 -0.43
CA ASN A 61 -3.28 21.24 0.43
C ASN A 61 -4.03 19.93 0.77
N THR A 62 -3.44 18.75 0.56
CA THR A 62 -4.12 17.50 0.95
C THR A 62 -4.20 17.38 2.47
N ARG A 63 -5.44 17.35 2.97
CA ARG A 63 -5.74 17.19 4.39
C ARG A 63 -6.11 15.73 4.68
N VAL A 64 -5.39 15.11 5.60
CA VAL A 64 -5.79 13.80 6.15
C VAL A 64 -6.97 14.05 7.11
N PHE A 65 -8.15 13.57 6.74
CA PHE A 65 -9.36 13.70 7.55
C PHE A 65 -9.47 12.59 8.60
N LYS A 66 -9.10 11.36 8.23
CA LYS A 66 -9.30 10.15 9.03
C LYS A 66 -8.30 9.08 8.61
N ILE A 67 -7.85 8.29 9.58
CA ILE A 67 -7.09 7.06 9.32
C ILE A 67 -7.86 5.91 9.96
N THR A 68 -8.06 4.86 9.20
CA THR A 68 -8.73 3.64 9.65
C THR A 68 -7.83 2.46 9.42
N ARG A 69 -7.57 1.70 10.48
CA ARG A 69 -6.81 0.47 10.46
C ARG A 69 -7.71 -0.69 10.01
N VAL A 70 -7.21 -1.45 9.05
CA VAL A 70 -7.86 -2.67 8.56
C VAL A 70 -7.36 -3.86 9.39
N GLU A 71 -8.27 -4.55 10.07
CA GLU A 71 -7.98 -5.75 10.84
C GLU A 71 -8.67 -6.95 10.20
N ASN A 72 -7.90 -7.75 9.46
CA ASN A 72 -8.36 -9.02 8.89
C ASN A 72 -7.40 -10.13 9.31
N MET A 73 -7.87 -11.04 10.17
CA MET A 73 -7.03 -12.07 10.77
C MET A 73 -6.54 -13.10 9.74
N SER A 74 -7.37 -13.47 8.76
CA SER A 74 -7.00 -14.46 7.75
C SER A 74 -5.91 -13.93 6.81
N LEU A 75 -6.07 -12.69 6.35
CA LEU A 75 -5.06 -12.00 5.56
C LEU A 75 -3.77 -11.78 6.35
N TRP A 76 -3.88 -11.40 7.63
CA TRP A 76 -2.73 -11.22 8.51
C TRP A 76 -1.96 -12.52 8.73
N GLN A 77 -2.64 -13.63 9.00
CA GLN A 77 -1.98 -14.93 9.18
C GLN A 77 -1.24 -15.36 7.92
N SER A 78 -1.88 -15.21 6.74
CA SER A 78 -1.26 -15.51 5.45
C SER A 78 -0.03 -14.64 5.18
N TYR A 79 -0.14 -13.34 5.49
CA TYR A 79 0.95 -12.38 5.40
C TYR A 79 2.12 -12.74 6.33
N ALA A 80 1.85 -12.98 7.61
CA ALA A 80 2.86 -13.29 8.62
C ALA A 80 3.60 -14.59 8.31
N ALA A 81 2.89 -15.63 7.87
CA ALA A 81 3.51 -16.89 7.44
C ALA A 81 4.45 -16.69 6.26
N ARG A 82 4.06 -15.88 5.27
CA ARG A 82 4.92 -15.57 4.11
C ARG A 82 6.12 -14.74 4.51
N LYS A 83 5.96 -13.76 5.41
CA LYS A 83 7.05 -12.96 5.97
C LYS A 83 8.08 -13.86 6.66
N GLN A 84 7.62 -14.79 7.51
CA GLN A 84 8.49 -15.75 8.18
C GLN A 84 9.25 -16.63 7.19
N SER A 85 8.56 -17.17 6.17
CA SER A 85 9.19 -17.99 5.12
C SER A 85 10.28 -17.22 4.36
N MET A 86 10.02 -15.96 3.98
CA MET A 86 11.01 -15.13 3.30
C MET A 86 12.20 -14.79 4.20
N ALA A 87 11.96 -14.51 5.48
CA ALA A 87 13.04 -14.28 6.45
C ALA A 87 13.93 -15.51 6.64
N SER A 88 13.35 -16.70 6.77
CA SER A 88 14.11 -17.95 6.86
C SER A 88 14.96 -18.22 5.63
N ARG A 89 14.43 -17.94 4.43
CA ARG A 89 15.18 -18.07 3.17
C ARG A 89 16.34 -17.08 3.11
N ALA A 90 16.08 -15.81 3.40
CA ALA A 90 17.11 -14.78 3.39
C ALA A 90 18.26 -15.11 4.35
N ALA A 91 17.95 -15.63 5.55
CA ALA A 91 18.95 -16.09 6.49
C ALA A 91 19.77 -17.29 5.97
N ALA A 92 19.11 -18.27 5.31
CA ALA A 92 19.78 -19.42 4.73
C ALA A 92 20.68 -19.06 3.53
N GLU A 93 20.30 -18.04 2.77
CA GLU A 93 21.06 -17.50 1.64
C GLU A 93 22.16 -16.50 2.09
N GLY A 94 22.29 -16.24 3.40
CA GLY A 94 23.35 -15.41 3.98
C GLY A 94 23.10 -13.91 3.92
N HIS A 95 21.85 -13.48 3.68
CA HIS A 95 21.50 -12.08 3.65
C HIS A 95 21.31 -11.53 5.07
N ASN A 96 22.09 -10.53 5.43
CA ASN A 96 21.94 -9.79 6.68
C ASN A 96 21.02 -8.57 6.47
N TRP A 97 19.72 -8.83 6.25
CA TRP A 97 18.73 -7.76 6.28
C TRP A 97 18.52 -7.31 7.72
N PRO A 98 18.65 -6.01 8.06
CA PRO A 98 18.20 -5.53 9.37
C PRO A 98 16.72 -5.88 9.54
N GLU A 99 16.29 -6.17 10.77
CA GLU A 99 14.89 -6.51 11.05
C GLU A 99 13.94 -5.47 10.43
N GLY A 100 13.16 -5.90 9.42
CA GLY A 100 12.24 -5.04 8.68
C GLY A 100 12.82 -4.31 7.46
N TYR A 101 14.12 -3.99 7.41
CA TYR A 101 14.72 -3.29 6.27
C TYR A 101 14.95 -4.26 5.10
N GLY A 102 14.26 -4.03 3.99
CA GLY A 102 14.41 -4.78 2.72
C GLY A 102 13.56 -6.04 2.59
N LEU A 103 13.03 -6.61 3.68
CA LEU A 103 12.02 -7.66 3.58
C LEU A 103 10.61 -7.08 3.39
N GLU A 104 10.27 -6.06 4.17
CA GLU A 104 8.97 -5.41 4.23
C GLU A 104 9.14 -3.91 3.97
N GLN A 105 8.25 -3.33 3.18
CA GLN A 105 8.17 -1.89 2.98
C GLN A 105 6.76 -1.41 3.24
N GLN A 106 6.64 -0.22 3.81
CA GLN A 106 5.37 0.49 3.86
C GLN A 106 5.21 1.27 2.56
N LEU A 107 4.20 0.94 1.76
CA LEU A 107 3.95 1.52 0.44
C LEU A 107 2.49 1.95 0.30
N PHE A 108 2.21 2.86 -0.63
CA PHE A 108 0.89 3.37 -0.93
C PHE A 108 0.22 2.61 -2.08
N HIS A 109 -1.10 2.50 -2.03
CA HIS A 109 -1.91 1.96 -3.11
C HIS A 109 -3.27 2.68 -3.17
N ALA A 110 -3.67 3.11 -4.36
CA ALA A 110 -5.02 3.61 -4.60
C ALA A 110 -5.71 2.76 -5.66
N SER A 111 -6.98 2.45 -5.43
CA SER A 111 -7.81 1.68 -6.33
C SER A 111 -9.29 1.93 -6.03
N PRO A 112 -10.16 2.04 -7.05
CA PRO A 112 -11.60 2.05 -6.85
C PRO A 112 -12.13 0.81 -6.12
N ALA A 113 -11.39 -0.31 -6.17
CA ALA A 113 -11.73 -1.56 -5.49
C ALA A 113 -11.07 -1.69 -4.10
N TRP A 114 -10.78 -0.58 -3.42
CA TRP A 114 -10.11 -0.58 -2.10
C TRP A 114 -10.85 -1.44 -1.07
N ALA A 115 -12.19 -1.42 -1.06
CA ALA A 115 -13.00 -2.17 -0.11
C ALA A 115 -12.84 -3.69 -0.32
N ASP A 116 -12.86 -4.14 -1.58
CA ASP A 116 -12.61 -5.53 -1.95
C ASP A 116 -11.19 -5.96 -1.56
N ILE A 117 -10.19 -5.09 -1.74
CA ILE A 117 -8.81 -5.34 -1.32
C ILE A 117 -8.72 -5.52 0.20
N CYS A 118 -9.41 -4.70 0.99
CA CYS A 118 -9.44 -4.86 2.45
C CYS A 118 -10.09 -6.18 2.87
N ALA A 119 -11.16 -6.60 2.19
CA ALA A 119 -11.92 -7.80 2.51
C ALA A 119 -11.23 -9.10 2.07
N MET A 120 -10.67 -9.12 0.87
CA MET A 120 -10.19 -10.34 0.19
C MET A 120 -8.68 -10.35 -0.06
N GLY A 121 -7.99 -9.24 0.22
CA GLY A 121 -6.57 -9.07 -0.07
C GLY A 121 -6.30 -8.71 -1.53
N PHE A 122 -5.02 -8.51 -1.84
CA PHE A 122 -4.56 -8.23 -3.19
C PHE A 122 -4.62 -9.49 -4.07
N ASN A 123 -5.37 -9.43 -5.17
CA ASN A 123 -5.45 -10.52 -6.13
C ASN A 123 -4.87 -10.11 -7.48
N ARG A 124 -3.77 -10.76 -7.87
CA ARG A 124 -3.08 -10.55 -9.15
C ARG A 124 -3.95 -10.78 -10.39
N SER A 125 -5.06 -11.51 -10.27
CA SER A 125 -5.99 -11.72 -11.38
C SER A 125 -6.75 -10.44 -11.77
N PHE A 126 -6.77 -9.45 -10.86
CA PHE A 126 -7.26 -8.10 -11.14
C PHE A 126 -6.13 -7.10 -11.48
N ALA A 127 -4.88 -7.58 -11.55
CA ALA A 127 -3.77 -6.78 -12.04
C ALA A 127 -3.97 -6.43 -13.51
N GLY A 128 -3.78 -5.16 -13.86
CA GLY A 128 -3.77 -4.69 -15.25
C GLY A 128 -4.89 -3.78 -15.69
N LYS A 129 -5.77 -3.36 -14.77
CA LYS A 129 -6.61 -2.16 -15.02
C LYS A 129 -5.78 -0.87 -15.03
N ASN A 130 -4.72 -0.83 -14.23
CA ASN A 130 -3.74 0.24 -14.19
C ASN A 130 -2.37 -0.32 -14.62
N ALA A 131 -1.79 0.29 -15.65
CA ALA A 131 -0.47 0.07 -16.26
C ALA A 131 0.27 -1.24 -15.90
N CYS A 132 0.31 -2.19 -16.84
CA CYS A 132 1.15 -3.40 -16.77
C CYS A 132 2.59 -3.15 -17.24
N LYS A 133 3.19 -2.00 -16.93
CA LYS A 133 4.47 -1.63 -17.53
C LYS A 133 5.58 -2.61 -17.17
N PHE A 134 5.63 -3.04 -15.91
CA PHE A 134 6.70 -3.89 -15.38
C PHE A 134 6.22 -5.31 -15.03
N GLY A 135 5.20 -5.78 -15.75
CA GLY A 135 4.60 -7.10 -15.57
C GLY A 135 3.18 -7.09 -14.99
N LYS A 136 2.59 -8.28 -14.89
CA LYS A 136 1.22 -8.50 -14.40
C LYS A 136 1.21 -8.69 -12.89
N GLY A 137 1.01 -7.61 -12.15
CA GLY A 137 0.96 -7.64 -10.69
C GLY A 137 0.20 -6.46 -10.07
N CYS A 138 0.10 -6.47 -8.75
CA CYS A 138 -0.40 -5.32 -8.00
C CYS A 138 0.73 -4.30 -7.84
N TYR A 139 0.47 -3.06 -8.21
CA TYR A 139 1.44 -1.97 -8.17
C TYR A 139 1.30 -1.19 -6.86
N PHE A 140 2.43 -0.82 -6.28
CA PHE A 140 2.51 -0.03 -5.06
C PHE A 140 3.46 1.14 -5.29
N ALA A 141 3.18 2.28 -4.67
CA ALA A 141 4.00 3.46 -4.79
C ALA A 141 4.79 3.70 -3.50
N ARG A 142 6.06 4.05 -3.65
CA ARG A 142 6.85 4.63 -2.56
C ARG A 142 6.28 5.98 -2.14
N ASP A 143 5.86 6.77 -3.12
CA ASP A 143 5.42 8.15 -2.91
C ASP A 143 3.90 8.25 -2.88
N ALA A 144 3.34 8.85 -1.83
CA ALA A 144 1.90 9.03 -1.70
C ALA A 144 1.31 9.83 -2.87
N SER A 145 2.04 10.84 -3.37
CA SER A 145 1.63 11.66 -4.53
C SER A 145 1.30 10.83 -5.77
N TYR A 146 2.02 9.73 -6.01
CA TYR A 146 1.73 8.85 -7.14
C TYR A 146 0.40 8.11 -6.96
N SER A 147 0.12 7.63 -5.75
CA SER A 147 -1.17 7.00 -5.45
C SER A 147 -2.31 8.01 -5.40
N ALA A 148 -2.03 9.26 -5.01
CA ALA A 148 -3.01 10.35 -4.93
C ALA A 148 -3.42 10.93 -6.29
N ASP A 149 -2.74 10.54 -7.38
CA ASP A 149 -3.13 10.97 -8.72
C ASP A 149 -4.61 10.63 -8.99
N PRO A 150 -5.42 11.59 -9.47
CA PRO A 150 -6.84 11.38 -9.75
C PRO A 150 -7.14 10.21 -10.69
N LYS A 151 -6.17 9.76 -11.49
CA LYS A 151 -6.28 8.55 -12.32
C LYS A 151 -6.42 7.27 -11.50
N TYR A 152 -5.81 7.22 -10.33
CA TYR A 152 -5.81 6.04 -9.45
C TYR A 152 -6.70 6.22 -8.22
N CYS A 153 -6.78 7.45 -7.70
CA CYS A 153 -7.53 7.82 -6.52
C CYS A 153 -8.65 8.80 -6.89
N VAL A 154 -9.76 8.25 -7.39
CA VAL A 154 -10.95 9.04 -7.71
C VAL A 154 -11.69 9.34 -6.41
N PRO A 155 -11.97 10.62 -6.07
CA PRO A 155 -12.82 10.97 -4.94
C PRO A 155 -14.23 10.38 -5.09
N ASP A 156 -14.87 10.05 -3.98
CA ASP A 156 -16.28 9.63 -3.98
C ASP A 156 -17.25 10.82 -4.08
N GLU A 157 -18.55 10.55 -3.93
CA GLU A 157 -19.61 11.58 -3.97
C GLU A 157 -19.48 12.62 -2.85
N GLU A 158 -18.74 12.32 -1.79
CA GLU A 158 -18.44 13.22 -0.66
C GLU A 158 -17.11 13.97 -0.85
N ASP A 159 -16.50 13.88 -2.04
CA ASP A 159 -15.18 14.42 -2.37
C ASP A 159 -14.05 13.82 -1.50
N VAL A 160 -14.22 12.57 -1.06
CA VAL A 160 -13.25 11.84 -0.23
C VAL A 160 -12.45 10.86 -1.08
N ALA A 161 -11.17 11.16 -1.25
CA ALA A 161 -10.18 10.27 -1.87
C ALA A 161 -9.60 9.29 -0.83
N ARG A 162 -9.45 8.01 -1.19
CA ARG A 162 -8.97 6.95 -0.28
C ARG A 162 -7.70 6.28 -0.81
N ILE A 163 -6.68 6.25 0.04
CA ILE A 163 -5.39 5.61 -0.25
C ILE A 163 -5.10 4.60 0.86
N LEU A 164 -4.69 3.39 0.46
CA LEU A 164 -4.25 2.35 1.36
C LEU A 164 -2.76 2.55 1.67
N VAL A 165 -2.41 2.42 2.95
CA VAL A 165 -1.02 2.23 3.41
C VAL A 165 -0.83 0.75 3.69
N CYS A 166 0.06 0.11 2.93
CA CYS A 166 0.22 -1.33 2.89
C CYS A 166 1.59 -1.76 3.40
N ARG A 167 1.63 -2.83 4.20
CA ARG A 167 2.87 -3.58 4.46
C ARG A 167 3.09 -4.55 3.31
N VAL A 168 4.13 -4.34 2.53
CA VAL A 168 4.43 -5.10 1.31
C VAL A 168 5.73 -5.87 1.50
N LEU A 169 5.68 -7.19 1.34
CA LEU A 169 6.88 -8.03 1.33
C LEU A 169 7.59 -7.89 -0.02
N THR A 170 8.60 -7.01 -0.05
CA THR A 170 9.37 -6.72 -1.27
C THR A 170 10.53 -7.70 -1.45
N GLY A 171 11.20 -8.07 -0.36
CA GLY A 171 12.39 -8.90 -0.40
C GLY A 171 13.44 -8.31 -1.35
N GLU A 172 14.16 -9.19 -2.05
CA GLU A 172 15.02 -8.77 -3.14
C GLU A 172 14.20 -8.40 -4.37
N PHE A 173 14.45 -7.21 -4.90
CA PHE A 173 13.79 -6.69 -6.08
C PHE A 173 14.83 -6.22 -7.11
N CYS A 174 14.44 -6.30 -8.38
CA CYS A 174 15.21 -5.78 -9.50
C CYS A 174 14.43 -4.65 -10.18
N LEU A 175 15.11 -3.92 -11.07
CA LEU A 175 14.42 -3.02 -11.98
C LEU A 175 13.55 -3.83 -12.95
N GLY A 176 12.27 -3.50 -13.02
CA GLY A 176 11.36 -4.10 -13.99
C GLY A 176 11.74 -3.75 -15.42
N VAL A 177 11.43 -4.65 -16.35
CA VAL A 177 11.55 -4.40 -17.79
C VAL A 177 10.22 -3.88 -18.31
N ASP A 178 10.26 -2.89 -19.19
CA ASP A 178 9.06 -2.39 -19.86
C ASP A 178 8.49 -3.47 -20.80
N GLU A 179 7.35 -4.06 -20.41
CA GLU A 179 6.59 -5.04 -21.18
C GLU A 179 5.42 -4.40 -21.95
N SER A 180 5.40 -3.06 -22.06
CA SER A 180 4.38 -2.38 -22.88
C SER A 180 4.46 -2.86 -24.33
N PRO A 181 3.33 -3.08 -25.02
CA PRO A 181 3.35 -3.44 -26.43
C PRO A 181 4.09 -2.36 -27.21
N VAL A 182 5.18 -2.73 -27.89
CA VAL A 182 5.84 -1.83 -28.84
C VAL A 182 4.80 -1.47 -29.88
N ALA A 183 4.44 -0.17 -29.98
CA ALA A 183 3.58 0.28 -31.05
C ALA A 183 4.20 -0.18 -32.38
N GLY A 184 3.43 -0.90 -33.19
CA GLY A 184 3.87 -1.30 -34.53
C GLY A 184 4.29 -0.06 -35.33
N PRO A 185 5.22 -0.21 -36.29
CA PRO A 185 5.69 0.93 -37.08
C PRO A 185 4.51 1.62 -37.80
N PRO A 186 4.60 2.94 -38.04
CA PRO A 186 3.55 3.73 -38.68
C PRO A 186 3.23 3.26 -40.11
#